data_AF-A0A9X1KFQ3-F1
#
_entry.id   AF-A0A9X1KFQ3-F1
#
_cell.length_a   1.000
_cell.length_b   1.000
_cell.length_c   1.000
_cell.angle_alpha   90.00
_cell.angle_beta   90.00
_cell.angle_gamma   90.00
#
_symmetry.space_group_name_H-M   'P 1'
#
loop_
_entity.id
_entity.type
_entity.pdbx_description
1 polymer ?
#
loop_
_entity_poly.entity_id
_entity_poly.type
_entity_poly.pdbx_seq_one_letter_code
_entity_poly.pdbx_strand_id
1 'polypeptide(L)' 'MPEIENLEVTVEEYLEGMAAGIDILELKRLKISGIPEDLALEVMKITPRVINGTATPEEIVRGIMILTPSLREQLTDKN' A
#
# COMPACT_ATOMS: atom_id res chain seq x y z
N MET A 1 -0.50 21.50 14.97
CA MET A 1 -1.56 21.05 14.06
C MET A 1 -0.90 20.10 13.08
N PRO A 2 -1.38 18.86 12.90
CA PRO A 2 -0.79 17.99 11.88
C PRO A 2 -0.98 18.64 10.52
N GLU A 3 0.07 18.61 9.70
CA GLU A 3 0.01 19.09 8.33
C GLU A 3 -0.89 18.15 7.53
N ILE A 4 -1.94 18.68 6.91
CA ILE A 4 -2.82 17.90 6.05
C ILE A 4 -2.11 17.75 4.71
N GLU A 5 -1.71 16.53 4.39
CA GLU A 5 -1.10 16.19 3.11
C GLU A 5 -2.16 16.25 2.00
N ASN A 6 -1.93 17.08 0.97
CA ASN A 6 -2.77 17.13 -0.21
C ASN A 6 -2.28 16.09 -1.24
N LEU A 7 -3.03 15.00 -1.39
CA LEU A 7 -2.72 13.91 -2.33
C LEU A 7 -3.33 14.12 -3.73
N GLU A 8 -3.87 15.32 -3.99
CA GLU A 8 -4.55 15.65 -5.26
C GLU A 8 -5.61 14.61 -5.65
N VAL A 9 -6.41 14.16 -4.67
CA VAL A 9 -7.52 13.21 -4.86
C VAL A 9 -8.82 13.98 -4.97
N THR A 10 -9.53 13.80 -6.07
CA THR A 10 -10.88 14.36 -6.22
C THR A 10 -11.91 13.56 -5.41
N VAL A 11 -13.08 14.14 -5.18
CA VAL A 11 -14.17 13.42 -4.51
C VAL A 11 -14.60 12.22 -5.34
N GLU A 12 -14.65 12.37 -6.67
CA GLU A 12 -15.01 11.31 -7.61
C GLU A 12 -14.02 10.14 -7.53
N GLU A 13 -12.71 10.40 -7.58
CA GLU A 13 -11.67 9.38 -7.42
C GLU A 13 -11.78 8.64 -6.08
N TYR A 14 -12.08 9.38 -5.00
CA TYR A 14 -12.28 8.79 -3.69
C TYR A 14 -13.52 7.87 -3.64
N LEU A 15 -14.64 8.31 -4.21
CA LEU A 15 -15.88 7.52 -4.28
C LEU A 15 -15.71 6.25 -5.15
N GLU A 16 -15.01 6.35 -6.28
CA GLU A 16 -14.67 5.21 -7.13
C GLU A 16 -13.81 4.19 -6.39
N GLY A 17 -12.81 4.67 -5.65
CA GLY A 17 -11.99 3.87 -4.75
C GLY A 17 -12.81 3.08 -3.74
N MET A 18 -13.69 3.77 -3.01
CA MET A 18 -14.58 3.14 -2.04
C MET A 18 -15.48 2.09 -2.69
N ALA A 19 -16.04 2.36 -3.88
CA ALA A 19 -16.84 1.39 -4.62
C ALA A 19 -16.04 0.14 -5.01
N ALA A 20 -14.73 0.29 -5.28
CA ALA A 20 -13.81 -0.81 -5.55
C ALA A 20 -13.25 -1.49 -4.27
N GLY A 21 -13.59 -0.99 -3.08
CA GLY A 21 -13.04 -1.48 -1.81
C GLY A 21 -11.57 -1.11 -1.59
N ILE A 22 -11.10 -0.02 -2.21
CA ILE A 22 -9.73 0.47 -2.16
C ILE A 22 -9.69 1.82 -1.43
N ASP A 23 -8.84 1.92 -0.40
CA ASP A 23 -8.50 3.21 0.19
C ASP A 23 -7.53 3.95 -0.77
N ILE A 24 -8.08 4.83 -1.61
CA ILE A 24 -7.32 5.57 -2.63
C ILE A 24 -6.32 6.56 -2.00
N LEU A 25 -6.61 7.10 -0.82
CA LEU A 25 -5.68 7.99 -0.14
C LEU A 25 -4.44 7.21 0.29
N GLU A 26 -4.63 6.03 0.88
CA GLU A 26 -3.52 5.17 1.26
C GLU A 26 -2.74 4.66 0.05
N LEU A 27 -3.44 4.27 -1.03
CA LEU A 27 -2.79 3.86 -2.26
C LEU A 27 -1.90 4.97 -2.84
N LYS A 28 -2.38 6.22 -2.88
CA LYS A 28 -1.57 7.36 -3.35
C LYS A 28 -0.37 7.61 -2.43
N ARG A 29 -0.52 7.52 -1.10
CA ARG A 29 0.61 7.65 -0.15
C ARG A 29 1.70 6.61 -0.38
N LEU A 30 1.32 5.35 -0.57
CA LEU A 30 2.27 4.26 -0.83
C LEU A 30 3.00 4.48 -2.17
N LYS A 31 2.28 4.93 -3.20
CA LYS A 31 2.87 5.27 -4.51
C LYS A 31 3.85 6.45 -4.41
N ILE A 32 3.50 7.51 -3.68
CA ILE A 32 4.39 8.65 -3.42
C ILE A 32 5.65 8.20 -2.66
N SER A 33 5.52 7.20 -1.78
CA SER A 33 6.64 6.56 -1.07
C SER A 33 7.50 5.63 -1.95
N GLY A 34 7.26 5.61 -3.26
CA GLY A 34 8.02 4.83 -4.24
C GLY A 34 7.66 3.34 -4.26
N ILE A 35 6.46 2.96 -3.81
CA ILE A 35 5.95 1.59 -3.90
C ILE A 35 5.16 1.45 -5.21
N PRO A 36 5.53 0.51 -6.10
CA PRO A 36 4.73 0.16 -7.27
C PRO A 36 3.27 -0.17 -6.90
N GLU A 37 2.33 0.15 -7.78
CA GLU A 37 0.89 0.05 -7.49
C GLU A 37 0.45 -1.38 -7.13
N ASP A 38 0.96 -2.39 -7.83
CA ASP A 38 0.70 -3.80 -7.56
C ASP A 38 1.16 -4.21 -6.16
N LEU A 39 2.37 -3.79 -5.76
CA LEU A 39 2.91 -4.06 -4.43
C LEU A 39 2.20 -3.24 -3.34
N ALA A 40 1.76 -2.03 -3.64
CA ALA A 40 0.97 -1.21 -2.73
C ALA A 40 -0.38 -1.87 -2.44
N LEU A 41 -1.09 -2.33 -3.48
CA LEU A 41 -2.34 -3.08 -3.32
C LEU A 41 -2.12 -4.41 -2.58
N GLU A 42 -0.98 -5.06 -2.77
CA GLU A 42 -0.64 -6.27 -2.04
C GLU A 42 -0.43 -6.01 -0.54
N VAL A 43 0.37 -5.01 -0.17
CA VAL A 43 0.59 -4.69 1.24
C VAL A 43 -0.71 -4.19 1.91
N MET A 44 -1.57 -3.47 1.20
CA MET A 44 -2.90 -3.08 1.70
C MET A 44 -3.80 -4.29 2.02
N LYS A 45 -3.62 -5.44 1.35
CA LYS A 45 -4.33 -6.69 1.69
C LYS A 45 -3.72 -7.40 2.89
N ILE A 46 -2.40 -7.29 3.08
CA ILE A 46 -1.66 -7.90 4.18
C ILE A 46 -1.88 -7.12 5.49
N THR A 47 -1.86 -5.79 5.45
CA THR A 47 -1.93 -4.91 6.64
C THR A 47 -3.09 -5.23 7.59
N PRO A 48 -4.34 -5.40 7.13
CA PRO A 48 -5.45 -5.78 8.01
C PRO A 48 -5.22 -7.12 8.70
N ARG A 49 -4.61 -8.09 8.02
CA ARG A 49 -4.30 -9.41 8.61
C ARG A 49 -3.25 -9.30 9.70
N VAL A 50 -2.23 -8.47 9.47
CA VAL A 50 -1.19 -8.17 10.47
C VAL A 50 -1.80 -7.50 11.69
N ILE A 51 -2.60 -6.45 11.50
CA ILE A 51 -3.28 -5.73 12.59
C ILE A 51 -4.18 -6.67 13.40
N ASN A 52 -4.90 -7.57 12.72
CA ASN A 52 -5.79 -8.53 13.36
C ASN A 52 -5.07 -9.75 13.95
N GLY A 53 -3.74 -9.86 13.82
CA GLY A 53 -2.97 -11.01 14.31
C GLY A 53 -3.27 -12.33 13.57
N THR A 54 -3.73 -12.24 12.33
CA THR A 54 -4.13 -13.38 11.48
C THR A 54 -3.22 -13.61 10.27
N ALA A 55 -2.22 -12.74 10.07
CA ALA A 55 -1.23 -12.92 9.01
C ALA A 55 -0.34 -14.13 9.28
N THR A 56 -0.04 -14.87 8.22
CA THR A 56 1.00 -15.92 8.22
C THR A 56 2.39 -15.30 8.31
N PRO A 57 3.41 -16.07 8.76
CA PRO A 57 4.80 -15.61 8.72
C PRO A 57 5.23 -15.15 7.32
N GLU A 58 4.80 -15.86 6.27
CA GLU A 58 5.12 -15.54 4.88
C GLU A 58 4.53 -14.18 4.46
N GLU A 59 3.29 -13.88 4.85
CA GLU A 59 2.66 -12.58 4.61
C GLU A 59 3.36 -11.45 5.36
N ILE A 60 3.81 -11.69 6.59
CA ILE A 60 4.57 -10.71 7.36
C ILE A 60 5.90 -10.40 6.64
N VAL A 61 6.65 -11.43 6.24
CA VAL A 61 7.90 -11.24 5.49
C VAL A 61 7.63 -10.52 4.18
N ARG A 62 6.58 -10.90 3.45
CA ARG A 62 6.20 -10.26 2.19
C ARG A 62 5.90 -8.77 2.36
N GLY A 63 5.12 -8.42 3.38
CA GLY A 63 4.84 -7.02 3.72
C GLY A 63 6.12 -6.23 4.04
N ILE A 64 7.03 -6.81 4.83
CA ILE A 64 8.33 -6.19 5.16
C ILE A 64 9.18 -5.98 3.90
N MET A 65 9.22 -6.97 3.00
CA MET A 65 9.96 -6.86 1.74
C MET A 65 9.43 -5.73 0.87
N ILE A 66 8.10 -5.57 0.77
CA ILE A 66 7.47 -4.48 0.01
C ILE A 66 7.79 -3.11 0.64
N LEU A 67 7.69 -3.00 1.97
CA LEU A 67 7.87 -1.73 2.67
C LEU A 67 9.34 -1.29 2.79
N THR A 68 10.29 -2.22 2.64
CA THR A 68 11.73 -1.92 2.74
C THR A 68 12.32 -1.66 1.36
N PRO A 69 12.78 -0.42 1.04
CA PRO A 69 13.24 -0.08 -0.33
C PRO A 69 14.27 -1.04 -0.92
N SER A 70 15.32 -1.38 -0.17
CA SER A 70 16.39 -2.27 -0.64
C SER A 70 15.96 -3.73 -0.86
N LEU A 71 14.87 -4.17 -0.21
CA LEU A 71 14.28 -5.48 -0.44
C LEU A 71 13.26 -5.44 -1.57
N ARG A 72 12.55 -4.31 -1.72
CA ARG A 72 11.58 -4.08 -2.78
C ARG A 72 12.21 -4.10 -4.17
N GLU A 73 13.42 -3.57 -4.33
CA GLU A 73 14.17 -3.63 -5.61
C GLU A 73 14.29 -5.07 -6.14
N GLN A 74 14.47 -6.06 -5.25
CA GLN A 74 14.55 -7.48 -5.63
C GLN A 74 13.23 -8.06 -6.16
N LEU A 75 12.11 -7.37 -5.92
CA LEU A 75 10.78 -7.73 -6.41
C LEU A 75 10.49 -7.11 -7.77
N THR A 76 11.13 -5.98 -8.10
CA THR A 76 10.93 -5.23 -9.34
C THR A 76 11.98 -5.54 -10.41
N ASP A 77 13.19 -5.93 -10.00
CA ASP A 77 14.33 -6.19 -10.90
C ASP A 77 14.34 -7.60 -11.51
N LYS A 78 13.21 -8.32 -11.45
CA LYS A 78 13.06 -9.64 -12.08
C LYS A 78 12.60 -9.61 -13.54
N ASN A 79 12.83 -8.50 -14.26
CA ASN A 79 12.61 -8.38 -15.71
C ASN A 79 13.94 -8.21 -16.45
#